data_AF-G2DA22-F1
#
_entry.id   AF-G2DA22-F1
#
_cell.length_a   1.000
_cell.length_b   1.000
_cell.length_c   1.000
_cell.angle_alpha   90.00
_cell.angle_beta   90.00
_cell.angle_gamma   90.00
#
_symmetry.space_group_name_H-M   'P 1'
#
loop_
_entity.id
_entity.type
_entity.pdbx_description
1 polymer ?
#
loop_
_entity_poly.entity_id
_entity_poly.type
_entity_poly.pdbx_seq_one_letter_code
_entity_poly.pdbx_strand_id
1 'polypeptide(L)'
;MYPSYSNIEPTDPFLQGDGGDSLQTDVMRFMAILGFCLLAIFALVQSLPQDDPQREALSAQISQLTQQREQHRAELSQLHQQLEQAAARAQQMAQSARESATTIQQQRRQIEALSGQLASATEQRKSSREAQAQRWPSDTTQPAKLLRQPGFTLRFASDQVLLQLIRQRHIKFFAISGEMAWRATSALSYIEQRPPSQIHEMSAATVPSALINALPTSRADEMTWGVVLPAAIHTEIKQLMQQYRQGDLVIDRHGKVHIKGAVDED
;
A
#
# COMPACT_ATOMS: atom_id res chain seq x y z
N MET A 1 -23.71 72.59 131.74
CA MET A 1 -22.53 73.27 132.30
C MET A 1 -21.60 73.57 131.14
N TYR A 2 -21.53 74.83 130.70
CA TYR A 2 -20.64 75.34 129.63
C TYR A 2 -19.30 75.82 130.25
N PRO A 3 -18.19 75.93 129.48
CA PRO A 3 -17.88 77.08 128.62
C PRO A 3 -17.43 76.65 127.20
N SER A 4 -17.61 77.38 126.08
CA SER A 4 -17.34 78.79 125.68
C SER A 4 -15.90 79.06 125.19
N TYR A 5 -15.83 79.90 124.15
CA TYR A 5 -14.71 80.46 123.34
C TYR A 5 -14.26 79.64 122.11
N SER A 6 -14.47 80.02 120.84
CA SER A 6 -14.39 81.28 120.06
C SER A 6 -13.01 81.50 119.40
N ASN A 7 -13.07 81.83 118.10
CA ASN A 7 -12.08 82.54 117.24
C ASN A 7 -10.98 81.62 116.63
N ILE A 8 -10.61 81.65 115.34
CA ILE A 8 -10.63 82.67 114.27
C ILE A 8 -10.63 81.94 112.91
N GLU A 9 -11.54 82.26 111.98
CA GLU A 9 -11.31 82.07 110.53
C GLU A 9 -10.42 83.21 110.01
N PRO A 10 -9.61 82.93 108.98
CA PRO A 10 -9.81 83.74 107.78
C PRO A 10 -9.93 82.88 106.52
N THR A 11 -11.01 83.17 105.82
CA THR A 11 -11.27 83.04 104.39
C THR A 11 -10.00 83.02 103.51
N ASP A 12 -9.87 82.03 102.63
CA ASP A 12 -10.01 82.27 101.18
C ASP A 12 -10.06 80.97 100.36
N PRO A 13 -10.67 81.01 99.16
CA PRO A 13 -11.51 79.93 98.64
C PRO A 13 -11.04 79.48 97.26
N PHE A 14 -10.22 78.42 97.14
CA PHE A 14 -9.84 77.94 95.81
C PHE A 14 -9.65 76.41 95.73
N LEU A 15 -10.59 75.80 95.01
CA LEU A 15 -10.45 74.68 94.05
C LEU A 15 -10.43 73.24 94.62
N GLN A 16 -11.49 72.45 94.43
CA GLN A 16 -11.95 71.77 93.19
C GLN A 16 -10.96 70.75 92.61
N GLY A 17 -11.36 69.47 92.60
CA GLY A 17 -11.67 68.74 91.35
C GLY A 17 -10.61 68.41 90.30
N ASP A 18 -9.33 68.76 90.44
CA ASP A 18 -8.40 68.76 89.29
C ASP A 18 -7.91 67.37 88.79
N GLY A 19 -8.01 66.31 89.59
CA GLY A 19 -7.57 64.97 89.17
C GLY A 19 -8.47 64.31 88.11
N GLY A 20 -9.78 64.58 88.19
CA GLY A 20 -10.77 64.07 87.24
C GLY A 20 -10.67 64.80 85.90
N ASP A 21 -10.47 66.11 85.92
CA ASP A 21 -10.35 66.94 84.72
C ASP A 21 -9.04 66.68 83.97
N SER A 22 -7.94 66.43 84.69
CA SER A 22 -6.65 66.00 84.10
C SER A 22 -6.74 64.61 83.44
N LEU A 23 -7.33 63.62 84.13
CA LEU A 23 -7.53 62.27 83.59
C LEU A 23 -8.51 62.26 82.42
N GLN A 24 -9.59 63.04 82.50
CA GLN A 24 -10.56 63.21 81.42
C GLN A 24 -9.92 63.87 80.19
N THR A 25 -9.02 64.82 80.39
CA THR A 25 -8.25 65.45 79.31
C THR A 25 -7.29 64.46 78.65
N ASP A 26 -6.57 63.65 79.42
CA ASP A 26 -5.67 62.63 78.87
C ASP A 26 -6.42 61.50 78.15
N VAL A 27 -7.59 61.09 78.65
CA VAL A 27 -8.46 60.12 77.97
C VAL A 27 -9.02 60.69 76.66
N MET A 28 -9.48 61.95 76.65
CA MET A 28 -9.94 62.59 75.40
C MET A 28 -8.81 62.70 74.38
N ARG A 29 -7.59 63.03 74.82
CA ARG A 29 -6.40 63.09 73.95
C ARG A 29 -6.01 61.71 73.43
N PHE A 30 -6.06 60.68 74.26
CA PHE A 30 -5.77 59.31 73.82
C PHE A 30 -6.78 58.80 72.79
N MET A 31 -8.08 59.04 73.01
CA MET A 31 -9.13 58.70 72.04
C MET A 31 -8.98 59.47 70.73
N ALA A 32 -8.55 60.73 70.78
CA ALA A 32 -8.25 61.51 69.59
C ALA A 32 -7.05 60.95 68.81
N ILE A 33 -5.98 60.53 69.51
CA ILE A 33 -4.81 59.88 68.89
C ILE A 33 -5.22 58.54 68.25
N LEU A 34 -6.01 57.72 68.95
CA LEU A 34 -6.51 56.46 68.39
C LEU A 34 -7.42 56.70 67.18
N GLY A 35 -8.33 57.68 67.25
CA GLY A 35 -9.18 58.06 66.12
C GLY A 35 -8.36 58.53 64.92
N PHE A 36 -7.32 59.34 65.16
CA PHE A 36 -6.39 59.78 64.12
C PHE A 36 -5.59 58.62 63.53
N CYS A 37 -5.06 57.71 64.36
CA CYS A 37 -4.34 56.53 63.90
C CYS A 37 -5.22 55.60 63.07
N LEU A 38 -6.46 55.35 63.50
CA LEU A 38 -7.41 54.53 62.74
C LEU A 38 -7.79 55.20 61.43
N LEU A 39 -8.03 56.51 61.41
CA LEU A 39 -8.29 57.25 60.18
C LEU A 39 -7.10 57.21 59.22
N ALA A 40 -5.86 57.34 59.73
CA ALA A 40 -4.64 57.23 58.94
C ALA A 40 -4.45 55.82 58.34
N ILE A 41 -4.70 54.77 59.12
CA ILE A 41 -4.65 53.37 58.64
C ILE A 41 -5.74 53.13 57.60
N PHE A 42 -6.96 53.63 57.81
CA PHE A 42 -8.06 53.47 56.88
C PHE A 42 -7.80 54.21 55.56
N ALA A 43 -7.23 55.41 55.62
CA ALA A 43 -6.77 56.16 54.46
C ALA A 43 -5.63 55.44 53.73
N LEU A 44 -4.68 54.82 54.45
CA LEU A 44 -3.61 53.99 53.88
C LEU A 44 -4.18 52.77 53.15
N VAL A 45 -5.15 52.07 53.74
CA VAL A 45 -5.82 50.92 53.13
C VAL A 45 -6.61 51.30 51.88
N GLN A 46 -7.26 52.48 51.88
CA GLN A 46 -7.94 53.02 50.69
C GLN A 46 -6.97 53.58 49.63
N SER A 47 -5.75 53.97 50.04
CA SER A 47 -4.71 54.45 49.13
C SER A 47 -3.95 53.33 48.41
N LEU A 48 -4.19 52.06 48.77
CA LEU A 48 -3.75 50.93 47.96
C LEU A 48 -4.50 50.99 46.63
N PRO A 49 -3.83 51.27 45.50
CA PRO A 49 -4.49 51.28 44.22
C PRO A 49 -4.99 49.86 43.96
N GLN A 50 -6.31 49.68 43.90
CA GLN A 50 -6.93 48.40 43.60
C GLN A 50 -6.65 47.98 42.14
N ASP A 51 -6.33 48.96 41.28
CA ASP A 51 -5.96 48.81 39.87
C ASP A 51 -4.45 49.03 39.68
N ASP A 52 -3.65 48.02 40.01
CA ASP A 52 -2.25 47.98 39.58
C ASP A 52 -2.18 47.33 38.18
N PRO A 53 -1.98 48.12 37.10
CA PRO A 53 -1.95 47.58 35.73
C PRO A 53 -0.86 46.51 35.55
N GLN A 54 0.17 46.51 36.40
CA GLN A 54 1.21 45.48 36.41
C GLN A 54 0.69 44.13 36.94
N ARG A 55 -0.23 44.13 37.92
CA ARG A 55 -0.86 42.89 38.42
C ARG A 55 -1.83 42.31 37.40
N GLU A 56 -2.58 43.16 36.70
CA GLU A 56 -3.47 42.74 35.62
C GLU A 56 -2.66 42.13 34.46
N ALA A 57 -1.59 42.80 34.02
CA ALA A 57 -0.68 42.29 32.98
C ALA A 57 -0.02 40.96 33.38
N LEU A 58 0.42 40.82 34.64
CA LEU A 58 0.98 39.56 35.15
C LEU A 58 -0.06 38.44 35.18
N SER A 59 -1.30 38.74 35.59
CA SER A 59 -2.39 37.75 35.60
C SER A 59 -2.80 37.30 34.19
N ALA A 60 -2.79 38.22 33.22
CA ALA A 60 -3.00 37.90 31.81
C ALA A 60 -1.87 37.02 31.28
N GLN A 61 -0.62 37.32 31.62
CA GLN A 61 0.55 36.52 31.22
C GLN A 61 0.55 35.12 31.84
N ILE A 62 0.17 34.97 33.11
CA ILE A 62 0.00 33.66 33.77
C ILE A 62 -1.11 32.85 33.09
N SER A 63 -2.22 33.49 32.75
CA SER A 63 -3.34 32.84 32.05
C SER A 63 -2.92 32.36 30.67
N GLN A 64 -2.19 33.19 29.92
CA GLN A 64 -1.64 32.84 28.61
C GLN A 64 -0.64 31.68 28.69
N LEU A 65 0.29 31.71 29.64
CA LEU A 65 1.25 30.60 29.85
C LEU A 65 0.55 29.30 30.24
N THR A 66 -0.48 29.39 31.09
CA THR A 66 -1.27 28.23 31.50
C THR A 66 -2.01 27.62 30.31
N GLN A 67 -2.59 28.47 29.46
CA GLN A 67 -3.25 28.04 28.22
C GLN A 67 -2.24 27.39 27.25
N GLN A 68 -1.07 28.00 27.04
CA GLN A 68 -0.02 27.44 26.18
C GLN A 68 0.46 26.09 26.69
N ARG A 69 0.69 25.94 27.99
CA ARG A 69 1.07 24.65 28.60
C ARG A 69 0.00 23.58 28.37
N GLU A 70 -1.27 23.93 28.50
CA GLU A 70 -2.37 22.98 28.29
C GLU A 70 -2.48 22.58 26.81
N GLN A 71 -2.30 23.53 25.89
CA GLN A 71 -2.23 23.26 24.45
C GLN A 71 -1.09 22.31 24.10
N HIS A 72 0.13 22.58 24.57
CA HIS A 72 1.27 21.69 24.35
C HIS A 72 1.08 20.31 25.00
N ARG A 73 0.43 20.25 26.16
CA ARG A 73 0.11 18.97 26.81
C ARG A 73 -0.87 18.16 25.96
N ALA A 74 -1.89 18.80 25.42
CA ALA A 74 -2.83 18.16 24.51
C ALA A 74 -2.12 17.67 23.23
N GLU A 75 -1.26 18.49 22.65
CA GLU A 75 -0.46 18.14 21.46
C GLU A 75 0.46 16.94 21.72
N LEU A 76 1.17 16.90 22.85
CA LEU A 76 2.00 15.77 23.24
C LEU A 76 1.18 14.49 23.42
N SER A 77 0.00 14.59 24.04
CA SER A 77 -0.89 13.43 24.22
C SER A 77 -1.39 12.88 22.88
N GLN A 78 -1.72 13.78 21.94
CA GLN A 78 -2.16 13.41 20.60
C GLN A 78 -1.02 12.75 19.82
N LEU A 79 0.18 13.33 19.87
CA LEU A 79 1.35 12.78 19.17
C LEU A 79 1.74 11.40 19.74
N HIS A 80 1.67 11.25 21.06
CA HIS A 80 1.91 9.96 21.72
C HIS A 80 0.92 8.89 21.26
N GLN A 81 -0.37 9.22 21.23
CA GLN A 81 -1.42 8.32 20.74
C GLN A 81 -1.20 7.95 19.25
N GLN A 82 -0.77 8.91 18.42
CA GLN A 82 -0.45 8.64 17.01
C GLN A 82 0.74 7.68 16.85
N LEU A 83 1.78 7.83 17.68
CA LEU A 83 2.93 6.93 17.72
C LEU A 83 2.54 5.51 18.13
N GLU A 84 1.71 5.35 19.18
CA GLU A 84 1.20 4.04 19.59
C GLU A 84 0.36 3.38 18.50
N GLN A 85 -0.54 4.15 17.86
CA GLN A 85 -1.34 3.65 16.74
C GLN A 85 -0.49 3.29 15.52
N ALA A 86 0.55 4.07 15.21
CA ALA A 86 1.48 3.76 14.14
C ALA A 86 2.29 2.49 14.44
N ALA A 87 2.75 2.33 15.69
CA ALA A 87 3.47 1.14 16.14
C ALA A 87 2.58 -0.12 16.07
N ALA A 88 1.32 -0.04 16.52
CA ALA A 88 0.36 -1.12 16.44
C ALA A 88 0.10 -1.54 14.98
N ARG A 89 -0.12 -0.57 14.08
CA ARG A 89 -0.29 -0.84 12.64
C ARG A 89 0.96 -1.47 12.02
N ALA A 90 2.15 -0.99 12.38
CA ALA A 90 3.40 -1.55 11.89
C ALA A 90 3.59 -3.02 12.34
N GLN A 91 3.23 -3.33 13.60
CA GLN A 91 3.26 -4.71 14.11
C GLN A 91 2.29 -5.63 13.38
N GLN A 92 1.06 -5.17 13.12
CA GLN A 92 0.07 -5.91 12.32
C GLN A 92 0.56 -6.18 10.90
N MET A 93 1.13 -5.15 10.24
CA MET A 93 1.73 -5.33 8.91
C MET A 93 2.89 -6.33 8.95
N ALA A 94 3.77 -6.25 9.95
CA ALA A 94 4.88 -7.18 10.10
C ALA A 94 4.40 -8.63 10.35
N GLN A 95 3.32 -8.83 11.11
CA GLN A 95 2.71 -10.15 11.31
C GLN A 95 2.13 -10.70 10.01
N SER A 96 1.31 -9.92 9.32
CA SER A 96 0.72 -10.34 8.03
C SER A 96 1.79 -10.62 6.96
N ALA A 97 2.87 -9.85 6.94
CA ALA A 97 4.02 -10.08 6.07
C ALA A 97 4.75 -11.39 6.40
N ARG A 98 4.91 -11.72 7.70
CA ARG A 98 5.51 -13.00 8.12
C ARG A 98 4.64 -14.19 7.71
N GLU A 99 3.33 -14.11 7.94
CA GLU A 99 2.38 -15.16 7.52
C GLU A 99 2.43 -15.37 6.00
N SER A 100 2.39 -14.28 5.24
CA SER A 100 2.51 -14.32 3.78
C SER A 100 3.84 -14.93 3.34
N ALA A 101 4.97 -14.55 3.98
CA ALA A 101 6.28 -15.12 3.68
C ALA A 101 6.35 -16.62 3.96
N THR A 102 5.77 -17.09 5.08
CA THR A 102 5.69 -18.53 5.37
C THR A 102 4.85 -19.28 4.34
N THR A 103 3.73 -18.69 3.90
CA THR A 103 2.86 -19.25 2.86
C THR A 103 3.60 -19.36 1.53
N ILE A 104 4.29 -18.30 1.10
CA ILE A 104 5.11 -18.29 -0.12
C ILE A 104 6.22 -19.35 -0.03
N GLN A 105 6.87 -19.49 1.13
CA GLN A 105 7.91 -20.50 1.32
C GLN A 105 7.36 -21.93 1.24
N GLN A 106 6.17 -22.19 1.81
CA GLN A 106 5.51 -23.48 1.70
C GLN A 106 5.13 -23.79 0.24
N GLN A 107 4.54 -22.84 -0.47
CA GLN A 107 4.20 -22.98 -1.89
C GLN A 107 5.44 -23.26 -2.74
N ARG A 108 6.56 -22.56 -2.47
CA ARG A 108 7.82 -22.80 -3.18
C ARG A 108 8.34 -24.22 -2.98
N ARG A 109 8.30 -24.74 -1.75
CA ARG A 109 8.67 -26.14 -1.46
C ARG A 109 7.75 -27.14 -2.16
N GLN A 110 6.44 -26.85 -2.23
CA GLN A 110 5.50 -27.71 -2.95
C GLN A 110 5.78 -27.73 -4.46
N ILE A 111 6.05 -26.58 -5.07
CA ILE A 111 6.44 -26.49 -6.49
C ILE A 111 7.72 -27.29 -6.74
N GLU A 112 8.72 -27.15 -5.87
CA GLU A 112 9.98 -27.87 -5.97
C GLU A 112 9.77 -29.40 -5.85
N ALA A 113 8.98 -29.84 -4.88
CA ALA A 113 8.62 -31.25 -4.72
C ALA A 113 7.86 -31.82 -5.94
N LEU A 114 6.87 -31.09 -6.47
CA LEU A 114 6.14 -31.49 -7.67
C LEU A 114 7.05 -31.52 -8.91
N SER A 115 7.98 -30.57 -9.02
CA SER A 115 8.95 -30.55 -10.11
C SER A 115 9.91 -31.74 -10.05
N GLY A 116 10.36 -32.14 -8.86
CA GLY A 116 11.16 -33.34 -8.65
C GLY A 116 10.39 -34.63 -8.98
N GLN A 117 9.11 -34.71 -8.61
CA GLN A 117 8.24 -35.83 -9.00
C GLN A 117 8.07 -35.93 -10.52
N LEU A 118 7.86 -34.80 -11.21
CA LEU A 118 7.80 -34.77 -12.66
C LEU A 118 9.12 -35.20 -13.30
N ALA A 119 10.25 -34.69 -12.80
CA ALA A 119 11.59 -35.05 -13.29
C ALA A 119 11.86 -36.56 -13.15
N SER A 120 11.61 -37.13 -11.97
CA SER A 120 11.76 -38.57 -11.74
C SER A 120 10.83 -39.41 -12.62
N ALA A 121 9.55 -39.01 -12.76
CA ALA A 121 8.61 -39.67 -13.66
C ALA A 121 9.03 -39.59 -15.14
N THR A 122 9.62 -38.47 -15.57
CA THR A 122 10.18 -38.35 -16.93
C THR A 122 11.40 -39.23 -17.12
N GLU A 123 12.28 -39.35 -16.12
CA GLU A 123 13.46 -40.21 -16.20
C GLU A 123 13.06 -41.69 -16.24
N GLN A 124 12.10 -42.12 -15.42
CA GLN A 124 11.54 -43.47 -15.48
C GLN A 124 10.92 -43.79 -16.85
N ARG A 125 10.18 -42.83 -17.44
CA ARG A 125 9.63 -42.99 -18.80
C ARG A 125 10.73 -43.07 -19.85
N LYS A 126 11.78 -42.26 -19.73
CA LYS A 126 12.90 -42.25 -20.67
C LYS A 126 13.67 -43.56 -20.62
N SER A 127 14.03 -44.05 -19.42
CA SER A 127 14.67 -45.35 -19.23
C SER A 127 13.81 -46.52 -19.75
N SER A 128 12.50 -46.49 -19.50
CA SER A 128 11.57 -47.50 -20.05
C SER A 128 11.49 -47.45 -21.58
N ARG A 129 11.55 -46.25 -22.16
CA ARG A 129 11.52 -46.03 -23.61
C ARG A 129 12.84 -46.39 -24.28
N GLU A 130 13.98 -46.15 -23.64
CA GLU A 130 15.30 -46.57 -24.11
C GLU A 130 15.43 -48.10 -24.09
N ALA A 131 14.93 -48.76 -23.04
CA ALA A 131 14.85 -50.22 -22.97
C ALA A 131 13.92 -50.82 -24.05
N GLN A 132 12.90 -50.09 -24.50
CA GLN A 132 12.06 -50.47 -25.64
C GLN A 132 12.68 -50.09 -27.00
N ALA A 133 13.37 -48.96 -27.10
CA ALA A 133 13.99 -48.46 -28.34
C ALA A 133 15.21 -49.29 -28.75
N GLN A 134 15.93 -49.89 -27.82
CA GLN A 134 17.01 -50.85 -28.12
C GLN A 134 16.49 -52.15 -28.79
N ARG A 135 15.18 -52.38 -28.84
CA ARG A 135 14.56 -53.51 -29.56
C ARG A 135 14.14 -53.20 -30.99
N TRP A 136 14.26 -51.95 -31.47
CA TRP A 136 13.91 -51.60 -32.85
C TRP A 136 15.01 -50.76 -33.50
N PRO A 137 15.46 -51.10 -34.73
CA PRO A 137 16.42 -50.25 -35.43
C PRO A 137 15.80 -48.88 -35.68
N SER A 138 16.52 -47.84 -35.26
CA SER A 138 16.14 -46.45 -35.43
C SER A 138 16.44 -46.01 -36.86
N ASP A 139 15.40 -45.69 -37.62
CA ASP A 139 15.52 -44.88 -38.82
C ASP A 139 14.54 -43.72 -38.71
N THR A 140 15.02 -42.55 -38.27
CA THR A 140 14.58 -41.22 -38.76
C THR A 140 15.29 -40.09 -38.03
N THR A 141 16.38 -39.60 -38.65
CA THR A 141 16.79 -38.20 -38.52
C THR A 141 16.05 -37.44 -39.62
N GLN A 142 14.84 -36.95 -39.34
CA GLN A 142 14.07 -36.20 -40.33
C GLN A 142 14.09 -34.69 -40.01
N PRO A 143 14.68 -33.85 -40.88
CA PRO A 143 14.71 -32.40 -40.67
C PRO A 143 13.29 -31.82 -40.71
N ALA A 144 13.08 -30.77 -39.93
CA ALA A 144 11.80 -30.08 -39.82
C ALA A 144 11.31 -29.62 -41.21
N LYS A 145 10.23 -30.23 -41.70
CA LYS A 145 9.66 -29.92 -43.02
C LYS A 145 8.79 -28.67 -42.86
N LEU A 146 9.25 -27.54 -43.40
CA LEU A 146 8.44 -26.33 -43.57
C LEU A 146 7.26 -26.65 -44.49
N LEU A 147 6.04 -26.60 -43.96
CA LEU A 147 4.82 -26.86 -44.72
C LEU A 147 4.32 -25.55 -45.34
N ARG A 148 4.97 -25.07 -46.41
CA ARG A 148 4.30 -24.19 -47.37
C ARG A 148 3.63 -25.07 -48.41
N GLN A 149 2.30 -25.15 -48.38
CA GLN A 149 1.55 -25.93 -49.35
C GLN A 149 1.02 -25.00 -50.45
N PRO A 150 1.43 -25.19 -51.72
CA PRO A 150 0.99 -24.32 -52.81
C PRO A 150 -0.52 -24.47 -53.05
N GLY A 151 -1.23 -23.34 -53.17
CA GLY A 151 -2.67 -23.26 -53.49
C GLY A 151 -3.60 -22.90 -52.33
N PHE A 152 -3.15 -23.01 -51.07
CA PHE A 152 -3.94 -22.67 -49.89
C PHE A 152 -3.21 -21.71 -48.96
N THR A 153 -3.90 -20.66 -48.51
CA THR A 153 -3.36 -19.75 -47.50
C THR A 153 -4.04 -20.01 -46.17
N LEU A 154 -3.27 -20.37 -45.14
CA LEU A 154 -3.78 -20.50 -43.79
C LEU A 154 -3.78 -19.15 -43.08
N ARG A 155 -4.93 -18.75 -42.54
CA ARG A 155 -5.07 -17.52 -41.75
C ARG A 155 -5.98 -17.75 -40.54
N PHE A 156 -5.80 -16.92 -39.53
CA PHE A 156 -6.74 -16.85 -38.40
C PHE A 156 -7.83 -15.83 -38.73
N ALA A 157 -9.04 -16.04 -38.21
CA ALA A 157 -10.16 -15.12 -38.44
C ALA A 157 -9.84 -13.69 -37.96
N SER A 158 -9.04 -13.54 -36.90
CA SER A 158 -8.50 -12.25 -36.44
C SER A 158 -7.33 -12.45 -35.46
N ASP A 159 -6.60 -11.38 -35.18
CA ASP A 159 -5.56 -11.32 -34.15
C ASP A 159 -6.08 -11.73 -32.76
N GLN A 160 -7.30 -11.31 -32.42
CA GLN A 160 -7.96 -11.68 -31.17
C GLN A 160 -8.22 -13.19 -31.09
N VAL A 161 -8.61 -13.80 -32.21
CA VAL A 161 -8.83 -15.25 -32.30
C VAL A 161 -7.51 -16.00 -32.10
N LEU A 162 -6.41 -15.56 -32.72
CA LEU A 162 -5.09 -16.16 -32.49
C LEU A 162 -4.70 -16.13 -31.00
N LEU A 163 -4.80 -14.95 -30.37
CA LEU A 163 -4.48 -14.79 -28.94
C LEU A 163 -5.34 -15.67 -28.05
N GLN A 164 -6.64 -15.79 -28.36
CA GLN A 164 -7.57 -16.62 -27.61
C GLN A 164 -7.22 -18.11 -27.73
N LEU A 165 -6.89 -18.60 -28.93
CA LEU A 165 -6.50 -19.99 -29.16
C LEU A 165 -5.20 -20.35 -28.41
N ILE A 166 -4.25 -19.41 -28.31
CA ILE A 166 -3.03 -19.59 -27.50
C ILE A 166 -3.39 -19.69 -26.01
N ARG A 167 -4.24 -18.78 -25.50
CA ARG A 167 -4.69 -18.76 -24.10
C ARG A 167 -5.42 -20.05 -23.71
N GLN A 168 -6.27 -20.53 -24.60
CA GLN A 168 -7.00 -21.80 -24.44
C GLN A 168 -6.13 -23.04 -24.65
N ARG A 169 -4.87 -22.88 -25.07
CA ARG A 169 -3.92 -23.97 -25.41
C ARG A 169 -4.38 -24.84 -26.57
N HIS A 170 -5.27 -24.32 -27.42
CA HIS A 170 -5.71 -24.99 -28.64
C HIS A 170 -4.63 -24.98 -29.72
N ILE A 171 -3.74 -23.99 -29.72
CA ILE A 171 -2.56 -23.95 -30.60
C ILE A 171 -1.32 -23.62 -29.79
N LYS A 172 -0.14 -23.92 -30.33
CA LYS A 172 1.13 -23.48 -29.77
C LYS A 172 1.78 -22.49 -30.72
N PHE A 173 2.10 -21.31 -30.21
CA PHE A 173 2.76 -20.26 -30.98
C PHE A 173 4.26 -20.22 -30.65
N PHE A 174 5.08 -20.00 -31.67
CA PHE A 174 6.53 -19.99 -31.59
C PHE A 174 7.13 -18.80 -32.33
N ALA A 175 8.18 -18.24 -31.74
CA ALA A 175 9.15 -17.40 -32.41
C ALA A 175 10.47 -18.18 -32.49
N ILE A 176 11.09 -18.27 -33.65
CA ILE A 176 12.25 -19.13 -33.90
C ILE A 176 13.39 -18.29 -34.47
N SER A 177 14.60 -18.46 -33.93
CA SER A 177 15.82 -17.84 -34.42
C SER A 177 16.94 -18.88 -34.45
N GLY A 178 17.29 -19.35 -35.65
CA GLY A 178 18.31 -20.40 -35.81
C GLY A 178 17.93 -21.68 -35.06
N GLU A 179 18.75 -22.07 -34.07
CA GLU A 179 18.54 -23.28 -33.26
C GLU A 179 17.67 -23.06 -32.02
N MET A 180 17.29 -21.81 -31.73
CA MET A 180 16.51 -21.45 -30.55
C MET A 180 15.05 -21.18 -30.91
N ALA A 181 14.13 -21.62 -30.06
CA ALA A 181 12.71 -21.30 -30.19
C ALA A 181 12.10 -20.86 -28.87
N TRP A 182 11.30 -19.80 -28.92
CA TRP A 182 10.53 -19.29 -27.80
C TRP A 182 9.06 -19.62 -28.04
N ARG A 183 8.45 -20.39 -27.13
CA ARG A 183 7.03 -20.70 -27.19
C ARG A 183 6.22 -19.82 -26.27
N ALA A 184 5.14 -19.26 -26.81
CA ALA A 184 4.17 -18.52 -26.03
C ALA A 184 3.39 -19.45 -25.09
N THR A 185 3.20 -18.99 -23.86
CA THR A 185 2.36 -19.63 -22.84
C THR A 185 0.94 -19.06 -22.89
N SER A 186 0.02 -19.65 -22.12
CA SER A 186 -1.33 -19.11 -21.97
C SER A 186 -1.35 -17.73 -21.28
N ALA A 187 -0.28 -17.34 -20.60
CA ALA A 187 -0.13 -16.00 -20.03
C ALA A 187 0.47 -14.99 -21.04
N LEU A 188 0.70 -15.41 -22.30
CA LEU A 188 1.41 -14.65 -23.32
C LEU A 188 2.87 -14.31 -22.93
N SER A 189 3.47 -15.08 -22.01
CA SER A 189 4.90 -15.07 -21.75
C SER A 189 5.61 -16.12 -22.59
N TYR A 190 6.94 -16.04 -22.71
CA TYR A 190 7.72 -16.98 -23.51
C TYR A 190 8.56 -17.92 -22.65
N ILE A 191 8.65 -19.18 -23.10
CA ILE A 191 9.63 -20.14 -22.59
C ILE A 191 10.54 -20.59 -23.73
N GLU A 192 11.82 -20.71 -23.42
CA GLU A 192 12.83 -21.22 -24.35
C GLU A 192 12.74 -22.75 -24.46
N GLN A 193 12.80 -23.26 -25.68
CA GLN A 193 12.83 -24.70 -25.98
C GLN A 193 13.38 -24.98 -27.38
N ARG A 194 13.61 -26.26 -27.68
CA ARG A 194 14.00 -26.68 -29.04
C ARG A 194 12.89 -26.41 -30.07
N PRO A 195 13.27 -26.03 -31.30
CA PRO A 195 12.31 -25.80 -32.37
C PRO A 195 11.51 -27.08 -32.66
N PRO A 196 10.19 -26.98 -32.85
CA PRO A 196 9.36 -28.12 -33.18
C PRO A 196 9.64 -28.61 -34.61
N SER A 197 9.45 -29.90 -34.85
CA SER A 197 9.71 -30.53 -36.15
C SER A 197 8.74 -30.12 -37.26
N GLN A 198 7.58 -29.55 -36.91
CA GLN A 198 6.58 -29.07 -37.86
C GLN A 198 6.05 -27.73 -37.37
N ILE A 199 6.15 -26.71 -38.22
CA ILE A 199 5.56 -25.39 -38.00
C ILE A 199 4.82 -24.94 -39.26
N HIS A 200 3.73 -24.23 -39.05
CA HIS A 200 3.13 -23.40 -40.09
C HIS A 200 3.65 -21.99 -39.91
N GLU A 201 4.45 -21.54 -40.88
CA GLU A 201 5.07 -20.22 -40.86
C GLU A 201 4.00 -19.13 -40.99
N MET A 202 4.17 -18.05 -40.24
CA MET A 202 3.34 -16.85 -40.31
C MET A 202 4.17 -15.67 -40.77
N SER A 203 3.58 -14.79 -41.58
CA SER A 203 4.20 -13.51 -41.92
C SER A 203 4.25 -12.61 -40.67
N ALA A 204 5.38 -11.94 -40.44
CA ALA A 204 5.56 -11.02 -39.30
C ALA A 204 4.46 -9.93 -39.26
N ALA A 205 3.96 -9.48 -40.42
CA ALA A 205 2.88 -8.50 -40.51
C ALA A 205 1.52 -9.01 -39.97
N THR A 206 1.37 -10.33 -39.81
CA THR A 206 0.14 -10.97 -39.30
C THR A 206 0.27 -11.42 -37.84
N VAL A 207 1.42 -11.13 -37.21
CA VAL A 207 1.65 -11.44 -35.80
C VAL A 207 1.16 -10.27 -34.94
N PRO A 208 0.25 -10.52 -33.98
CA PRO A 208 -0.21 -9.47 -33.07
C PRO A 208 0.95 -8.82 -32.30
N SER A 209 0.95 -7.50 -32.22
CA SER A 209 1.98 -6.72 -31.52
C SER A 209 2.16 -7.13 -30.05
N ALA A 210 1.09 -7.60 -29.39
CA ALA A 210 1.16 -8.13 -28.03
C ALA A 210 2.12 -9.32 -27.88
N LEU A 211 2.22 -10.19 -28.89
CA LEU A 211 3.16 -11.32 -28.89
C LEU A 211 4.59 -10.83 -29.16
N ILE A 212 4.74 -9.89 -30.10
CA ILE A 212 6.04 -9.28 -30.41
C ILE A 212 6.62 -8.58 -29.18
N ASN A 213 5.83 -7.75 -28.51
CA ASN A 213 6.25 -6.98 -27.33
C ASN A 213 6.55 -7.85 -26.09
N ALA A 214 5.99 -9.05 -26.03
CA ALA A 214 6.20 -9.96 -24.91
C ALA A 214 7.47 -10.81 -25.05
N LEU A 215 8.16 -10.73 -26.19
CA LEU A 215 9.42 -11.44 -26.39
C LEU A 215 10.54 -10.84 -25.54
N PRO A 216 11.37 -11.67 -24.90
CA PRO A 216 12.50 -11.21 -24.11
C PRO A 216 13.67 -10.68 -24.95
N THR A 217 13.64 -10.79 -26.27
CA THR A 217 14.75 -10.46 -27.17
C THR A 217 14.39 -9.35 -28.15
N SER A 218 15.33 -8.43 -28.40
CA SER A 218 15.16 -7.29 -29.30
C SER A 218 15.29 -7.64 -30.80
N ARG A 219 15.27 -8.93 -31.17
CA ARG A 219 15.44 -9.41 -32.56
C ARG A 219 14.16 -9.94 -33.19
N ALA A 220 13.01 -9.36 -32.86
CA ALA A 220 11.71 -9.76 -33.44
C ALA A 220 11.71 -9.74 -34.99
N ASP A 221 12.51 -8.85 -35.59
CA ASP A 221 12.58 -8.67 -37.04
C ASP A 221 13.35 -9.79 -37.77
N GLU A 222 14.23 -10.52 -37.08
CA GLU A 222 14.99 -11.64 -37.64
C GLU A 222 14.33 -13.01 -37.36
N MET A 223 13.19 -13.01 -36.68
CA MET A 223 12.53 -14.23 -36.21
C MET A 223 11.59 -14.82 -37.27
N THR A 224 11.63 -16.15 -37.36
CA THR A 224 10.59 -16.91 -38.05
C THR A 224 9.45 -17.17 -37.08
N TRP A 225 8.27 -16.69 -37.42
CA TRP A 225 7.06 -16.85 -36.63
C TRP A 225 6.30 -18.07 -37.10
N GLY A 226 5.72 -18.83 -36.19
CA GLY A 226 4.93 -19.98 -36.61
C GLY A 226 4.04 -20.54 -35.53
N VAL A 227 3.05 -21.33 -35.99
CA VAL A 227 2.12 -22.05 -35.13
C VAL A 227 2.24 -23.54 -35.35
N VAL A 228 2.13 -24.29 -34.25
CA VAL A 228 1.93 -25.73 -34.27
C VAL A 228 0.45 -25.97 -33.98
N LEU A 229 -0.23 -26.50 -34.99
CA LEU A 229 -1.64 -26.83 -34.91
C LEU A 229 -1.80 -28.27 -34.36
N PRO A 230 -2.88 -28.55 -33.61
CA PRO A 230 -3.21 -29.91 -33.19
C PRO A 230 -3.51 -30.83 -34.38
N ALA A 231 -3.39 -32.14 -34.13
CA ALA A 231 -3.73 -33.17 -35.11
C ALA A 231 -5.18 -33.05 -35.62
N ALA A 232 -6.13 -32.63 -34.76
CA ALA A 232 -7.52 -32.42 -35.17
C ALA A 232 -7.64 -31.38 -36.28
N ILE A 233 -7.00 -30.22 -36.12
CA ILE A 233 -6.98 -29.13 -37.12
C ILE A 233 -6.28 -29.59 -38.40
N HIS A 234 -5.17 -30.35 -38.28
CA HIS A 234 -4.50 -30.92 -39.46
C HIS A 234 -5.41 -31.85 -40.27
N THR A 235 -6.22 -32.66 -39.61
CA THR A 235 -7.17 -33.56 -40.28
C THR A 235 -8.26 -32.78 -41.00
N GLU A 236 -8.83 -31.75 -40.36
CA GLU A 236 -9.82 -30.86 -40.99
C GLU A 236 -9.24 -30.15 -42.22
N ILE A 237 -8.02 -29.61 -42.11
CA ILE A 237 -7.31 -28.98 -43.24
C ILE A 237 -7.14 -29.98 -44.38
N LYS A 238 -6.68 -31.21 -44.10
CA LYS A 238 -6.50 -32.23 -45.14
C LYS A 238 -7.82 -32.59 -45.83
N GLN A 239 -8.92 -32.67 -45.08
CA GLN A 239 -10.25 -32.95 -45.65
C GLN A 239 -10.70 -31.82 -46.58
N LEU A 240 -10.57 -30.57 -46.15
CA LEU A 240 -10.88 -29.41 -46.98
C LEU A 240 -10.00 -29.35 -48.24
N MET A 241 -8.71 -29.69 -48.12
CA MET A 241 -7.80 -29.72 -49.27
C MET A 241 -8.06 -30.88 -50.23
N GLN A 242 -8.72 -31.94 -49.80
CA GLN A 242 -9.16 -33.01 -50.70
C GLN A 242 -10.41 -32.59 -51.48
N GLN A 243 -11.26 -31.76 -50.87
CA GLN A 243 -12.51 -31.30 -51.45
C GLN A 243 -12.34 -30.07 -52.36
N TYR A 244 -11.34 -29.23 -52.10
CA TYR A 244 -11.10 -27.99 -52.82
C TYR A 244 -9.69 -27.96 -53.40
N ARG A 245 -9.49 -27.27 -54.53
CA ARG A 245 -8.16 -27.12 -55.17
C ARG A 245 -7.36 -25.93 -54.61
N GLN A 246 -8.06 -24.89 -54.17
CA GLN A 246 -7.48 -23.62 -53.71
C GLN A 246 -8.45 -22.86 -52.80
N GLY A 247 -7.91 -21.97 -51.95
CA GLY A 247 -8.71 -21.08 -51.13
C GLY A 247 -8.01 -20.61 -49.86
N ASP A 248 -8.68 -19.71 -49.12
CA ASP A 248 -8.22 -19.26 -47.81
C ASP A 248 -8.79 -20.16 -46.71
N LEU A 249 -7.94 -20.90 -46.02
CA LEU A 249 -8.29 -21.67 -44.84
C LEU A 249 -8.29 -20.75 -43.63
N VAL A 250 -9.48 -20.51 -43.06
CA VAL A 250 -9.69 -19.60 -41.93
C VAL A 250 -9.96 -20.40 -40.67
N ILE A 251 -9.10 -20.25 -39.66
CA ILE A 251 -9.30 -20.84 -38.32
C ILE A 251 -10.13 -19.88 -37.46
N ASP A 252 -11.24 -20.37 -36.92
CA ASP A 252 -12.13 -19.59 -36.06
C ASP A 252 -11.76 -19.63 -34.56
N ARG A 253 -12.54 -18.93 -33.72
CA ARG A 253 -12.35 -18.83 -32.26
C ARG A 253 -12.44 -20.17 -31.51
N HIS A 254 -13.01 -21.19 -32.12
CA HIS A 254 -13.15 -22.53 -31.56
C HIS A 254 -12.06 -23.48 -32.06
N GLY A 255 -11.25 -23.05 -33.02
CA GLY A 255 -10.23 -23.86 -33.67
C GLY A 255 -10.75 -24.71 -34.81
N LYS A 256 -11.96 -24.43 -35.32
CA LYS A 256 -12.49 -25.06 -36.53
C LYS A 256 -11.99 -24.35 -37.78
N VAL A 257 -11.78 -25.11 -38.85
CA VAL A 257 -11.30 -24.58 -40.13
C VAL A 257 -12.44 -24.46 -41.12
N HIS A 258 -12.55 -23.30 -41.74
CA HIS A 258 -13.51 -23.03 -42.81
C HIS A 258 -12.77 -22.52 -44.04
N ILE A 259 -13.28 -22.81 -45.24
CA ILE A 259 -12.70 -22.29 -46.48
C ILE A 259 -13.44 -21.02 -46.93
N LYS A 260 -12.69 -20.01 -47.37
CA LYS A 260 -13.22 -18.78 -47.97
C LYS A 260 -12.64 -18.61 -49.38
N GLY A 261 -13.50 -18.30 -50.35
CA GLY A 261 -13.09 -18.12 -51.75
C GLY A 261 -12.72 -19.42 -52.47
N ALA A 262 -13.37 -20.53 -52.09
CA ALA A 262 -13.12 -21.83 -52.69
C ALA A 262 -13.50 -21.89 -54.17
N VAL A 263 -12.72 -22.63 -54.96
CA VAL A 263 -13.12 -23.11 -56.28
C VAL A 263 -13.42 -24.60 -56.13
N ASP A 264 -14.68 -24.97 -56.38
CA ASP A 264 -15.17 -26.35 -56.27
C ASP A 264 -14.47 -27.27 -57.29
N GLU A 265 -14.39 -28.58 -56.97
CA GLU A 265 -14.16 -29.60 -57.99
C GLU A 265 -15.41 -29.72 -58.86
N ASP A 266 -15.29 -29.35 -60.14
CA ASP A 266 -16.18 -29.85 -61.22
C ASP A 266 -15.90 -31.33 -61.49
#